data_AF-A0A3R9W8Q0-F1
#
_entry.id   AF-A0A3R9W8Q0-F1
#
_cell.length_a   1.000
_cell.length_b   1.000
_cell.length_c   1.000
_cell.angle_alpha   90.00
_cell.angle_beta   90.00
_cell.angle_gamma   90.00
#
_symmetry.space_group_name_H-M   'P 1'
#
loop_
_entity.id
_entity.type
_entity.pdbx_description
1 polymer ?
#
loop_
_entity_poly.entity_id
_entity_poly.type
_entity_poly.pdbx_seq_one_letter_code
_entity_poly.pdbx_strand_id
1 'polypeptide(L)'
;MGEAQESGARGFPAFAARKGGRARGQSFWARAWTGAVEDTWPEEESLKQGRAFARTGRIGPITVSPGRISAEVYGGEAAYTTVVTLAELDAGEWELLWEKAADRPAVTEELLAGELPEDLLEAVEDARVRMLPGYGDLDADCDCDALEHPCAHATALCYQVSWLLDAEPWLLPLVRGRDAGEALEELKSELMLRAMTGADEDGGEDEEGYGDDGGEQEAAGPPPGVDPVAAWARTAVPLPAPPPLPPLPPLPAGAGEPVTGIEADPLEQLVTGAAVRARGLLAYALGLTAEPAPPLDVWQDTVRIAATHPDPRVPARLRESCGRPPGELDRAAAAWRAGGVAGLEVLERTWSPSAQEAARARAAVTAGWEADELPAPEVRDNHWTFAARGVQLRLGRDGRWYPYREEAGTWWPAGAPHSDPADVLAELTGG
;
A
#
# COMPACT_ATOMS: atom_id res chain seq x y z
N MET A 1 -18.50 -33.53 -6.26
CA MET A 1 -17.19 -33.73 -5.64
C MET A 1 -16.29 -32.66 -6.22
N GLY A 2 -16.26 -31.49 -5.59
CA GLY A 2 -15.69 -30.28 -6.19
C GLY A 2 -16.15 -29.02 -5.48
N GLU A 3 -15.89 -28.96 -4.17
CA GLU A 3 -15.93 -27.74 -3.36
C GLU A 3 -14.77 -27.89 -2.37
N ALA A 4 -13.55 -27.67 -2.85
CA ALA A 4 -12.38 -27.50 -2.00
C ALA A 4 -12.17 -25.98 -1.86
N GLN A 5 -12.62 -25.48 -0.70
CA GLN A 5 -12.19 -24.26 -0.02
C GLN A 5 -11.23 -23.33 -0.81
N GLU A 6 -11.74 -22.22 -1.36
CA GLU A 6 -10.93 -21.07 -1.81
C GLU A 6 -10.38 -20.26 -0.60
N SER A 7 -9.82 -20.93 0.42
CA SER A 7 -9.13 -20.24 1.52
C SER A 7 -7.70 -19.93 1.09
N GLY A 8 -7.37 -18.65 0.89
CA GLY A 8 -5.99 -18.18 0.67
C GLY A 8 -5.67 -17.56 -0.69
N ALA A 9 -6.60 -17.51 -1.65
CA ALA A 9 -6.34 -16.89 -2.95
C ALA A 9 -6.19 -15.35 -2.84
N ARG A 10 -5.12 -14.81 -3.44
CA ARG A 10 -4.82 -13.36 -3.51
C ARG A 10 -4.83 -12.88 -4.95
N GLY A 11 -5.60 -11.82 -5.22
CA GLY A 11 -5.69 -11.18 -6.53
C GLY A 11 -4.83 -9.91 -6.61
N PHE A 12 -4.13 -9.73 -7.72
CA PHE A 12 -3.26 -8.59 -8.01
C PHE A 12 -3.69 -7.90 -9.30
N PRO A 13 -3.73 -6.56 -9.34
CA PRO A 13 -4.12 -5.84 -10.55
C PRO A 13 -3.12 -6.08 -11.68
N ALA A 14 -3.61 -6.00 -12.92
CA ALA A 14 -2.78 -6.10 -14.11
C ALA A 14 -1.68 -5.03 -14.14
N PHE A 15 -0.48 -5.41 -14.58
CA PHE A 15 0.60 -4.45 -14.76
C PHE A 15 0.44 -3.66 -16.06
N ALA A 16 0.64 -2.34 -15.99
CA ALA A 16 0.74 -1.49 -17.17
C ALA A 16 1.95 -1.84 -18.04
N ALA A 17 1.88 -1.51 -19.34
CA ALA A 17 3.00 -1.69 -20.26
C ALA A 17 4.25 -0.93 -19.80
N ARG A 18 5.41 -1.59 -19.79
CA ARG A 18 6.69 -1.02 -19.36
C ARG A 18 7.59 -0.74 -20.57
N LYS A 19 8.01 0.52 -20.74
CA LYS A 19 9.01 0.92 -21.77
C LYS A 19 10.40 0.96 -21.16
N GLY A 20 11.27 0.02 -21.55
CA GLY A 20 12.62 -0.11 -21.00
C GLY A 20 12.66 -0.73 -19.59
N GLY A 21 13.86 -0.89 -19.04
CA GLY A 21 14.09 -1.56 -17.75
C GLY A 21 14.32 -3.07 -17.84
N ARG A 22 14.68 -3.69 -16.71
CA ARG A 22 14.88 -5.14 -16.61
C ARG A 22 13.52 -5.85 -16.64
N ALA A 23 13.45 -7.00 -17.32
CA ALA A 23 12.22 -7.80 -17.39
C ALA A 23 11.88 -8.52 -16.08
N ARG A 24 12.85 -8.67 -15.18
CA ARG A 24 12.72 -9.31 -13.86
C ARG A 24 12.62 -8.28 -12.74
N GLY A 25 12.06 -8.69 -11.60
CA GLY A 25 12.10 -7.91 -10.36
C GLY A 25 13.53 -7.70 -9.83
N GLN A 26 13.67 -6.82 -8.85
CA GLN A 26 14.98 -6.33 -8.35
C GLN A 26 15.34 -6.80 -6.94
N SER A 27 14.35 -7.06 -6.09
CA SER A 27 14.53 -7.65 -4.75
C SER A 27 15.27 -8.98 -4.82
N PHE A 28 15.81 -9.42 -3.69
CA PHE A 28 16.44 -10.73 -3.59
C PHE A 28 15.51 -11.85 -4.02
N TRP A 29 14.31 -11.93 -3.42
CA TRP A 29 13.33 -12.97 -3.71
C TRP A 29 12.85 -12.96 -5.16
N ALA A 30 12.64 -11.78 -5.76
CA ALA A 30 12.32 -11.68 -7.17
C ALA A 30 13.43 -12.21 -8.09
N ARG A 31 14.69 -11.91 -7.76
CA ARG A 31 15.86 -12.40 -8.51
C ARG A 31 16.03 -13.91 -8.34
N ALA A 32 15.85 -14.41 -7.13
CA ALA A 32 15.96 -15.83 -6.80
C ALA A 32 14.87 -16.65 -7.51
N TRP A 33 13.61 -16.17 -7.48
CA TRP A 33 12.52 -16.74 -8.27
C TRP A 33 12.81 -16.75 -9.76
N THR A 34 13.28 -15.63 -10.31
CA THR A 34 13.59 -15.55 -11.74
C THR A 34 14.68 -16.55 -12.12
N GLY A 35 15.76 -16.63 -11.33
CA GLY A 35 16.83 -17.60 -11.56
C GLY A 35 16.32 -19.04 -11.53
N ALA A 36 15.54 -19.38 -10.50
CA ALA A 36 14.93 -20.70 -10.36
C ALA A 36 14.01 -21.10 -11.54
N VAL A 37 13.21 -20.14 -12.04
CA VAL A 37 12.38 -20.36 -13.24
C VAL A 37 13.24 -20.56 -14.49
N GLU A 38 14.26 -19.72 -14.69
CA GLU A 38 15.17 -19.82 -15.85
C GLU A 38 16.01 -21.11 -15.82
N ASP A 39 16.37 -21.60 -14.64
CA ASP A 39 17.07 -22.89 -14.45
C ASP A 39 16.13 -24.08 -14.68
N THR A 40 14.84 -23.94 -14.38
CA THR A 40 13.83 -24.99 -14.58
C THR A 40 13.40 -25.11 -16.05
N TRP A 41 13.32 -23.98 -16.77
CA TRP A 41 12.95 -23.90 -18.18
C TRP A 41 14.06 -23.22 -19.01
N PRO A 42 15.10 -23.97 -19.42
CA PRO A 42 16.31 -23.41 -20.01
C PRO A 42 16.15 -22.95 -21.47
N GLU A 43 14.99 -23.10 -22.09
CA GLU A 43 14.73 -22.75 -23.49
C GLU A 43 14.83 -21.22 -23.74
N GLU A 44 16.01 -20.77 -24.18
CA GLU A 44 16.35 -19.35 -24.27
C GLU A 44 15.41 -18.51 -25.15
N GLU A 45 14.88 -19.08 -26.23
CA GLU A 45 13.94 -18.38 -27.13
C GLU A 45 12.59 -18.14 -26.45
N SER A 46 12.03 -19.14 -25.76
CA SER A 46 10.81 -19.00 -24.95
C SER A 46 11.00 -17.96 -23.85
N LEU A 47 12.12 -18.01 -23.13
CA LEU A 47 12.46 -17.02 -22.10
C LEU A 47 12.57 -15.60 -22.68
N LYS A 48 13.21 -15.44 -23.84
CA LYS A 48 13.36 -14.14 -24.52
C LYS A 48 12.01 -13.57 -24.95
N GLN A 49 11.14 -14.41 -25.51
CA GLN A 49 9.78 -14.03 -25.88
C GLN A 49 8.95 -13.67 -24.64
N GLY A 50 9.03 -14.48 -23.58
CA GLY A 50 8.38 -14.23 -22.30
C GLY A 50 8.79 -12.89 -21.68
N ARG A 51 10.09 -12.60 -21.62
CA ARG A 51 10.61 -11.30 -21.16
C ARG A 51 10.04 -10.14 -21.96
N ALA A 52 9.95 -10.29 -23.29
CA ALA A 52 9.40 -9.27 -24.16
C ALA A 52 7.89 -9.09 -23.92
N PHE A 53 7.15 -10.19 -23.81
CA PHE A 53 5.70 -10.21 -23.65
C PHE A 53 5.25 -9.67 -22.29
N ALA A 54 5.94 -10.01 -21.20
CA ALA A 54 5.64 -9.54 -19.84
C ALA A 54 5.56 -8.01 -19.75
N ARG A 55 6.34 -7.29 -20.59
CA ARG A 55 6.39 -5.82 -20.62
C ARG A 55 5.29 -5.17 -21.46
N THR A 56 4.48 -5.94 -22.16
CA THR A 56 3.49 -5.40 -23.11
C THR A 56 2.22 -4.85 -22.45
N GLY A 57 2.01 -5.14 -21.16
CA GLY A 57 0.78 -4.76 -20.45
C GLY A 57 -0.44 -5.58 -20.87
N ARG A 58 -0.21 -6.79 -21.39
CA ARG A 58 -1.25 -7.69 -21.91
C ARG A 58 -1.50 -8.92 -21.05
N ILE A 59 -1.00 -8.91 -19.81
CA ILE A 59 -1.36 -9.92 -18.81
C ILE A 59 -2.37 -9.23 -17.89
N GLY A 60 -3.53 -9.85 -17.72
CA GLY A 60 -4.61 -9.37 -16.88
C GLY A 60 -4.28 -9.47 -15.39
N PRO A 61 -5.28 -9.33 -14.51
CA PRO A 61 -5.11 -9.56 -13.08
C PRO A 61 -4.50 -10.94 -12.81
N ILE A 62 -3.57 -11.01 -11.86
CA ILE A 62 -2.89 -12.24 -11.47
C ILE A 62 -3.52 -12.74 -10.17
N THR A 63 -3.94 -14.00 -10.15
CA THR A 63 -4.39 -14.69 -8.93
C THR A 63 -3.33 -15.67 -8.49
N VAL A 64 -2.92 -15.59 -7.23
CA VAL A 64 -2.01 -16.53 -6.57
C VAL A 64 -2.77 -17.26 -5.47
N SER A 65 -2.70 -18.59 -5.47
CA SER A 65 -3.25 -19.47 -4.45
C SER A 65 -2.21 -20.56 -4.13
N PRO A 66 -2.42 -21.38 -3.08
CA PRO A 66 -1.68 -22.61 -2.90
C PRO A 66 -1.51 -23.39 -4.20
N GLY A 67 -0.26 -23.72 -4.54
CA GLY A 67 0.15 -24.49 -5.70
C GLY A 67 -0.12 -23.89 -7.08
N ARG A 68 -0.68 -22.69 -7.17
CA ARG A 68 -1.23 -22.19 -8.45
C ARG A 68 -1.15 -20.67 -8.60
N ILE A 69 -0.66 -20.25 -9.75
CA ILE A 69 -0.64 -18.86 -10.22
C ILE A 69 -1.39 -18.81 -11.54
N SER A 70 -2.35 -17.90 -11.71
CA SER A 70 -3.09 -17.80 -12.99
C SER A 70 -3.40 -16.37 -13.39
N ALA A 71 -3.46 -16.14 -14.69
CA ALA A 71 -3.93 -14.89 -15.29
C ALA A 71 -4.55 -15.15 -16.66
N GLU A 72 -5.45 -14.25 -17.09
CA GLU A 72 -5.82 -14.15 -18.50
C GLU A 72 -4.73 -13.36 -19.26
N VAL A 73 -4.29 -13.89 -20.39
CA VAL A 73 -3.23 -13.31 -21.21
C VAL A 73 -3.75 -12.97 -22.59
N TYR A 74 -3.59 -11.71 -23.01
CA TYR A 74 -4.17 -11.19 -24.24
C TYR A 74 -3.15 -11.21 -25.39
N GLY A 75 -3.31 -12.14 -26.32
CA GLY A 75 -2.49 -12.26 -27.53
C GLY A 75 -3.26 -11.86 -28.79
N GLY A 76 -2.96 -10.69 -29.35
CA GLY A 76 -3.72 -10.16 -30.48
C GLY A 76 -5.15 -9.81 -30.06
N GLU A 77 -6.15 -10.46 -30.68
CA GLU A 77 -7.57 -10.32 -30.30
C GLU A 77 -8.07 -11.48 -29.41
N ALA A 78 -7.23 -12.48 -29.14
CA ALA A 78 -7.57 -13.63 -28.31
C ALA A 78 -7.16 -13.43 -26.84
N ALA A 79 -7.88 -14.09 -25.94
CA ALA A 79 -7.55 -14.22 -24.52
C ALA A 79 -7.22 -15.69 -24.23
N TYR A 80 -6.11 -15.92 -23.54
CA TYR A 80 -5.62 -17.24 -23.17
C TYR A 80 -5.64 -17.39 -21.65
N THR A 81 -6.17 -18.50 -21.15
CA THR A 81 -6.02 -18.85 -19.73
C THR A 81 -4.64 -19.42 -19.53
N THR A 82 -3.80 -18.72 -18.77
CA THR A 82 -2.45 -19.17 -18.43
C THR A 82 -2.37 -19.48 -16.95
N VAL A 83 -1.92 -20.69 -16.63
CA VAL A 83 -1.76 -21.22 -15.29
C VAL A 83 -0.34 -21.72 -15.15
N VAL A 84 0.32 -21.35 -14.06
CA VAL A 84 1.60 -21.91 -13.63
C VAL A 84 1.34 -22.62 -12.32
N THR A 85 1.72 -23.89 -12.25
CA THR A 85 1.59 -24.72 -11.05
C THR A 85 2.95 -24.96 -10.44
N LEU A 86 3.01 -24.88 -9.11
CA LEU A 86 4.19 -25.17 -8.31
C LEU A 86 3.81 -26.23 -7.29
N ALA A 87 4.68 -27.20 -7.01
CA ALA A 87 4.39 -28.20 -5.99
C ALA A 87 4.29 -27.54 -4.61
N GLU A 88 3.23 -27.85 -3.87
CA GLU A 88 3.09 -27.42 -2.48
C GLU A 88 4.01 -28.26 -1.58
N LEU A 89 4.47 -27.66 -0.48
CA LEU A 89 5.14 -28.40 0.58
C LEU A 89 4.09 -29.09 1.44
N ASP A 90 4.34 -30.34 1.80
CA ASP A 90 3.48 -31.07 2.72
C ASP A 90 3.64 -30.58 4.17
N ALA A 91 2.76 -31.03 5.06
CA ALA A 91 2.77 -30.58 6.45
C ALA A 91 4.07 -30.94 7.20
N GLY A 92 4.71 -32.06 6.86
CA GLY A 92 5.97 -32.48 7.48
C GLY A 92 7.16 -31.67 6.94
N GLU A 93 7.13 -31.32 5.65
CA GLU A 93 8.11 -30.41 5.06
C GLU A 93 8.04 -29.01 5.69
N TRP A 94 6.84 -28.50 5.96
CA TRP A 94 6.65 -27.24 6.69
C TRP A 94 7.13 -27.32 8.15
N GLU A 95 6.80 -28.41 8.85
CA GLU A 95 7.27 -28.64 10.23
C GLU A 95 8.81 -28.64 10.30
N LEU A 96 9.47 -29.39 9.41
CA LEU A 96 10.94 -29.41 9.32
C LEU A 96 11.54 -28.04 9.00
N LEU A 97 10.92 -27.27 8.09
CA LEU A 97 11.38 -25.92 7.78
C LEU A 97 11.33 -25.01 9.00
N TRP A 98 10.23 -25.05 9.76
CA TRP A 98 10.08 -24.20 10.94
C TRP A 98 10.95 -24.64 12.10
N GLU A 99 11.22 -25.94 12.26
CA GLU A 99 12.24 -26.46 13.18
C GLU A 99 13.61 -25.81 12.88
N LYS A 100 14.05 -25.83 11.61
CA LYS A 100 15.34 -25.26 11.19
C LYS A 100 15.38 -23.73 11.18
N ALA A 101 14.25 -23.07 11.00
CA ALA A 101 14.14 -21.63 11.14
C ALA A 101 14.20 -21.21 12.62
N ALA A 102 13.58 -21.98 13.52
CA ALA A 102 13.59 -21.75 14.97
C ALA A 102 14.98 -21.92 15.59
N ASP A 103 15.85 -22.74 14.99
CA ASP A 103 17.28 -22.84 15.34
C ASP A 103 18.07 -21.55 15.06
N ARG A 104 17.50 -20.58 14.34
CA ARG A 104 18.16 -19.35 13.87
C ARG A 104 17.46 -18.11 14.45
N PRO A 105 17.99 -17.51 15.54
CA PRO A 105 17.35 -16.38 16.21
C PRO A 105 17.09 -15.16 15.30
N ALA A 106 18.04 -14.80 14.43
CA ALA A 106 17.89 -13.66 13.52
C ALA A 106 16.79 -13.88 12.48
N VAL A 107 16.76 -15.07 11.85
CA VAL A 107 15.70 -15.47 10.91
C VAL A 107 14.34 -15.47 11.61
N THR A 108 14.27 -16.01 12.83
CA THR A 108 13.04 -16.02 13.62
C THR A 108 12.55 -14.61 13.95
N GLU A 109 13.44 -13.71 14.36
CA GLU A 109 13.09 -12.32 14.69
C GLU A 109 12.48 -11.59 13.47
N GLU A 110 13.11 -11.72 12.31
CA GLU A 110 12.62 -11.09 11.07
C GLU A 110 11.28 -11.69 10.61
N LEU A 111 11.13 -13.01 10.67
CA LEU A 111 9.86 -13.68 10.37
C LEU A 111 8.74 -13.18 11.30
N LEU A 112 8.99 -13.09 12.61
CA LEU A 112 8.02 -12.58 13.58
C LEU A 112 7.70 -11.09 13.38
N ALA A 113 8.61 -10.32 12.78
CA ALA A 113 8.36 -8.94 12.34
C ALA A 113 7.51 -8.86 11.05
N GLY A 114 7.20 -10.00 10.42
CA GLY A 114 6.42 -10.08 9.19
C GLY A 114 7.27 -9.90 7.92
N GLU A 115 8.58 -10.00 8.02
CA GLU A 115 9.50 -9.95 6.88
C GLU A 115 9.92 -11.37 6.47
N LEU A 116 10.26 -11.58 5.20
CA LEU A 116 10.79 -12.86 4.72
C LEU A 116 12.32 -12.73 4.54
N PRO A 117 13.14 -13.14 5.54
CA PRO A 117 14.58 -12.93 5.52
C PRO A 117 15.27 -13.77 4.44
N GLU A 118 16.29 -13.22 3.77
CA GLU A 118 17.07 -13.93 2.74
C GLU A 118 17.74 -15.19 3.30
N ASP A 119 18.20 -15.11 4.56
CA ASP A 119 18.85 -16.19 5.31
C ASP A 119 17.90 -17.36 5.63
N LEU A 120 16.58 -17.22 5.38
CA LEU A 120 15.64 -18.35 5.43
C LEU A 120 16.05 -19.48 4.48
N LEU A 121 16.74 -19.17 3.37
CA LEU A 121 17.20 -20.20 2.44
C LEU A 121 18.17 -21.20 3.07
N GLU A 122 18.92 -20.81 4.11
CA GLU A 122 19.77 -21.76 4.84
C GLU A 122 18.93 -22.77 5.64
N ALA A 123 17.83 -22.32 6.25
CA ALA A 123 16.89 -23.21 6.93
C ALA A 123 16.17 -24.14 5.93
N VAL A 124 15.83 -23.63 4.74
CA VAL A 124 15.27 -24.42 3.63
C VAL A 124 16.23 -25.52 3.20
N GLU A 125 17.53 -25.21 3.07
CA GLU A 125 18.56 -26.18 2.72
C GLU A 125 18.74 -27.25 3.82
N ASP A 126 18.82 -26.85 5.08
CA ASP A 126 18.95 -27.77 6.22
C ASP A 126 17.74 -28.69 6.36
N ALA A 127 16.53 -28.17 6.13
CA ALA A 127 15.28 -28.93 6.13
C ALA A 127 15.17 -29.84 4.89
N ARG A 128 16.05 -29.68 3.90
CA ARG A 128 16.05 -30.39 2.61
C ARG A 128 14.73 -30.25 1.83
N VAL A 129 14.06 -29.12 2.03
CA VAL A 129 12.84 -28.75 1.30
C VAL A 129 13.19 -27.75 0.20
N ARG A 130 12.21 -27.36 -0.62
CA ARG A 130 12.41 -26.39 -1.70
C ARG A 130 11.41 -25.26 -1.58
N MET A 131 11.90 -24.05 -1.30
CA MET A 131 11.06 -22.84 -1.32
C MET A 131 10.90 -22.30 -2.74
N LEU A 132 11.99 -22.24 -3.50
CA LEU A 132 12.01 -21.75 -4.89
C LEU A 132 11.77 -22.89 -5.89
N PRO A 133 11.23 -22.59 -7.08
CA PRO A 133 11.00 -23.59 -8.12
C PRO A 133 12.23 -24.45 -8.45
N GLY A 134 12.03 -25.73 -8.71
CA GLY A 134 13.06 -26.60 -9.24
C GLY A 134 12.56 -27.52 -10.35
N TYR A 135 13.48 -28.31 -10.90
CA TYR A 135 13.16 -29.29 -11.93
C TYR A 135 12.08 -30.27 -11.46
N GLY A 136 11.01 -30.41 -12.25
CA GLY A 136 9.87 -31.29 -11.98
C GLY A 136 8.86 -30.76 -10.95
N ASP A 137 9.05 -29.55 -10.43
CA ASP A 137 8.20 -28.90 -9.43
C ASP A 137 7.39 -27.73 -10.03
N LEU A 138 7.90 -27.09 -11.09
CA LEU A 138 7.20 -26.06 -11.84
C LEU A 138 6.65 -26.59 -13.17
N ASP A 139 5.36 -26.36 -13.42
CA ASP A 139 4.72 -26.68 -14.70
C ASP A 139 3.80 -25.54 -15.16
N ALA A 140 3.42 -25.54 -16.43
CA ALA A 140 2.60 -24.50 -17.04
C ALA A 140 1.50 -25.07 -17.93
N ASP A 141 0.27 -24.59 -17.76
CA ASP A 141 -0.84 -24.89 -18.65
C ASP A 141 -1.32 -23.57 -19.30
N CYS A 142 -1.29 -23.52 -20.63
CA CYS A 142 -1.81 -22.41 -21.38
C CYS A 142 -2.60 -22.92 -22.58
N ASP A 143 -3.83 -22.45 -22.75
CA ASP A 143 -4.73 -22.82 -23.85
C ASP A 143 -4.38 -22.15 -25.20
N CYS A 144 -3.14 -21.70 -25.39
CA CYS A 144 -2.67 -21.13 -26.64
C CYS A 144 -2.17 -22.21 -27.62
N ASP A 145 -2.20 -21.92 -28.92
CA ASP A 145 -1.77 -22.86 -29.97
C ASP A 145 -0.24 -23.01 -30.13
N ALA A 146 0.55 -22.54 -29.14
CA ALA A 146 2.01 -22.65 -29.17
C ALA A 146 2.45 -24.11 -29.02
N LEU A 147 3.50 -24.50 -29.75
CA LEU A 147 4.05 -25.86 -29.66
C LEU A 147 5.17 -25.97 -28.61
N GLU A 148 5.69 -24.83 -28.16
CA GLU A 148 6.72 -24.73 -27.13
C GLU A 148 6.14 -24.86 -25.72
N HIS A 149 6.81 -25.65 -24.87
CA HIS A 149 6.49 -25.78 -23.45
C HIS A 149 7.72 -25.44 -22.59
N PRO A 150 7.66 -24.44 -21.71
CA PRO A 150 6.56 -23.49 -21.54
C PRO A 150 6.43 -22.52 -22.73
N CYS A 151 5.21 -22.03 -22.98
CA CYS A 151 4.98 -21.00 -23.98
C CYS A 151 5.44 -19.60 -23.50
N ALA A 152 5.47 -18.63 -24.42
CA ALA A 152 5.81 -17.24 -24.09
C ALA A 152 4.86 -16.60 -23.05
N HIS A 153 3.60 -17.04 -22.97
CA HIS A 153 2.63 -16.52 -22.00
C HIS A 153 2.95 -16.98 -20.56
N ALA A 154 3.23 -18.27 -20.39
CA ALA A 154 3.58 -18.86 -19.09
C ALA A 154 4.89 -18.27 -18.54
N THR A 155 5.93 -18.18 -19.37
CA THR A 155 7.19 -17.53 -18.99
C THR A 155 6.99 -16.05 -18.67
N ALA A 156 6.15 -15.33 -19.43
CA ALA A 156 5.81 -13.94 -19.14
C ALA A 156 5.08 -13.76 -17.81
N LEU A 157 4.17 -14.68 -17.46
CA LEU A 157 3.51 -14.70 -16.16
C LEU A 157 4.53 -14.88 -15.03
N CYS A 158 5.48 -15.81 -15.14
CA CYS A 158 6.54 -15.99 -14.16
C CYS A 158 7.43 -14.74 -13.98
N TYR A 159 7.70 -13.98 -15.05
CA TYR A 159 8.39 -12.70 -14.93
C TYR A 159 7.54 -11.65 -14.19
N GLN A 160 6.23 -11.59 -14.40
CA GLN A 160 5.38 -10.67 -13.64
C GLN A 160 5.20 -11.09 -12.18
N VAL A 161 5.25 -12.40 -11.88
CA VAL A 161 5.31 -12.89 -10.48
C VAL A 161 6.56 -12.36 -9.79
N SER A 162 7.71 -12.33 -10.48
CA SER A 162 8.91 -11.69 -9.92
C SER A 162 8.70 -10.21 -9.58
N TRP A 163 7.80 -9.49 -10.26
CA TRP A 163 7.49 -8.10 -9.92
C TRP A 163 6.56 -7.99 -8.70
N LEU A 164 5.69 -8.97 -8.48
CA LEU A 164 4.89 -9.06 -7.27
C LEU A 164 5.79 -9.34 -6.06
N LEU A 165 6.77 -10.23 -6.21
CA LEU A 165 7.75 -10.55 -5.16
C LEU A 165 8.63 -9.37 -4.73
N ASP A 166 8.74 -8.30 -5.53
CA ASP A 166 9.43 -7.07 -5.11
C ASP A 166 8.71 -6.35 -3.96
N ALA A 167 7.39 -6.51 -3.84
CA ALA A 167 6.58 -5.89 -2.80
C ALA A 167 5.97 -6.91 -1.82
N GLU A 168 5.80 -8.16 -2.25
CA GLU A 168 5.07 -9.19 -1.50
C GLU A 168 5.87 -10.52 -1.43
N PRO A 169 6.98 -10.59 -0.67
CA PRO A 169 7.80 -11.80 -0.57
C PRO A 169 7.04 -13.03 -0.07
N TRP A 170 6.06 -12.83 0.82
CA TRP A 170 5.20 -13.89 1.38
C TRP A 170 4.33 -14.62 0.35
N LEU A 171 4.33 -14.19 -0.91
CA LEU A 171 3.75 -14.99 -1.99
C LEU A 171 4.49 -16.31 -2.24
N LEU A 172 5.78 -16.41 -1.86
CA LEU A 172 6.54 -17.66 -1.96
C LEU A 172 5.98 -18.75 -1.02
N PRO A 173 5.84 -18.51 0.30
CA PRO A 173 5.11 -19.42 1.17
C PRO A 173 3.69 -19.72 0.70
N LEU A 174 2.96 -18.70 0.22
CA LEU A 174 1.58 -18.88 -0.23
C LEU A 174 1.48 -19.89 -1.37
N VAL A 175 2.31 -19.74 -2.41
CA VAL A 175 2.29 -20.69 -3.53
C VAL A 175 2.80 -22.08 -3.12
N ARG A 176 3.60 -22.16 -2.04
CA ARG A 176 4.01 -23.43 -1.40
C ARG A 176 2.97 -24.01 -0.43
N GLY A 177 1.81 -23.37 -0.28
CA GLY A 177 0.67 -23.92 0.46
C GLY A 177 0.47 -23.37 1.88
N ARG A 178 1.14 -22.29 2.26
CA ARG A 178 0.90 -21.59 3.54
C ARG A 178 0.76 -20.11 3.35
N ASP A 179 -0.38 -19.55 3.74
CA ASP A 179 -0.48 -18.10 3.85
C ASP A 179 0.39 -17.57 5.01
N ALA A 180 0.65 -16.27 5.00
CA ALA A 180 1.55 -15.66 5.97
C ALA A 180 1.08 -15.84 7.43
N GLY A 181 -0.24 -15.85 7.67
CA GLY A 181 -0.80 -16.06 9.00
C GLY A 181 -0.54 -17.49 9.47
N GLU A 182 -0.90 -18.48 8.66
CA GLU A 182 -0.66 -19.89 8.95
C GLU A 182 0.82 -20.19 9.19
N ALA A 183 1.70 -19.71 8.32
CA ALA A 183 3.15 -19.88 8.45
C ALA A 183 3.70 -19.31 9.77
N LEU A 184 3.24 -18.13 10.17
CA LEU A 184 3.67 -17.49 11.42
C LEU A 184 3.10 -18.16 12.66
N GLU A 185 1.89 -18.73 12.59
CA GLU A 185 1.31 -19.50 13.68
C GLU A 185 2.03 -20.84 13.88
N GLU A 186 2.41 -21.52 12.80
CA GLU A 186 3.22 -22.73 12.84
C GLU A 186 4.61 -22.45 13.44
N LEU A 187 5.30 -21.40 13.00
CA LEU A 187 6.58 -20.98 13.58
C LEU A 187 6.48 -20.68 15.08
N LYS A 188 5.44 -19.95 15.51
CA LYS A 188 5.22 -19.66 16.94
C LYS A 188 4.99 -20.93 17.75
N SER A 189 4.27 -21.89 17.18
CA SER A 189 4.00 -23.17 17.83
C SER A 189 5.29 -23.96 18.04
N GLU A 190 6.19 -23.96 17.05
CA GLU A 190 7.51 -24.59 17.15
C GLU A 190 8.39 -23.94 18.22
N LEU A 191 8.43 -22.61 18.26
CA LEU A 191 9.17 -21.87 19.29
C LEU A 191 8.67 -22.19 20.71
N MET A 192 7.34 -22.30 20.88
CA MET A 192 6.75 -22.72 22.15
C MET A 192 7.13 -24.15 22.52
N LEU A 193 7.09 -25.08 21.56
CA LEU A 193 7.49 -26.47 21.79
C LEU A 193 8.94 -26.55 22.25
N ARG A 194 9.86 -25.84 21.59
CA ARG A 194 11.28 -25.77 21.96
C ARG A 194 11.49 -25.21 23.36
N ALA A 195 10.77 -24.14 23.71
CA ALA A 195 10.85 -23.55 25.05
C ALA A 195 10.38 -24.52 26.15
N MET A 196 9.45 -25.43 25.82
CA MET A 196 8.95 -26.45 26.75
C MET A 196 9.86 -27.69 26.83
N THR A 197 10.56 -28.05 25.74
CA THR A 197 11.43 -29.23 25.69
C THR A 197 12.85 -28.96 26.19
N GLY A 198 13.22 -27.69 26.43
CA GLY A 198 14.50 -27.34 27.03
C GLY A 198 15.67 -27.80 26.18
N ALA A 199 15.87 -27.19 25.01
CA ALA A 199 17.07 -27.38 24.22
C ALA A 199 18.27 -26.66 24.87
N ASP A 200 18.77 -27.24 25.96
CA ASP A 200 20.15 -27.10 26.42
C ASP A 200 20.99 -28.19 25.71
N GLU A 201 21.68 -27.86 24.62
CA GLU A 201 22.91 -28.53 24.17
C GLU A 201 23.76 -27.48 23.44
N ASP A 202 24.71 -26.85 24.11
CA ASP A 202 26.11 -27.28 24.34
C ASP A 202 27.01 -26.99 23.13
N GLY A 203 28.08 -26.22 23.38
CA GLY A 203 28.96 -25.69 22.35
C GLY A 203 30.13 -24.89 22.92
N GLY A 204 31.06 -25.58 23.58
CA GLY A 204 32.39 -25.04 23.85
C GLY A 204 33.17 -25.77 24.93
N GLU A 205 33.77 -26.90 24.58
CA GLU A 205 34.84 -27.55 25.35
C GLU A 205 36.02 -26.58 25.52
N ASP A 206 36.51 -26.42 26.76
CA ASP A 206 37.93 -26.63 27.11
C ASP A 206 38.17 -26.46 28.62
N GLU A 207 38.88 -27.43 29.16
CA GLU A 207 39.15 -27.69 30.57
C GLU A 207 40.35 -26.87 31.11
N GLU A 208 40.28 -26.53 32.40
CA GLU A 208 41.37 -26.21 33.36
C GLU A 208 41.97 -24.78 33.44
N GLY A 209 41.73 -24.12 34.58
CA GLY A 209 42.56 -22.99 35.05
C GLY A 209 42.03 -22.29 36.30
N TYR A 210 42.59 -22.60 37.46
CA TYR A 210 42.21 -22.12 38.80
C TYR A 210 42.53 -20.62 39.03
N GLY A 211 41.55 -19.88 39.57
CA GLY A 211 41.72 -18.75 40.51
C GLY A 211 41.68 -17.33 39.94
N ASP A 212 40.69 -16.52 40.35
CA ASP A 212 40.88 -15.44 41.35
C ASP A 212 39.66 -14.49 41.42
N ASP A 213 39.53 -13.92 42.62
CA ASP A 213 38.53 -13.06 43.25
C ASP A 213 37.86 -11.96 42.38
N GLY A 214 36.53 -11.81 42.54
CA GLY A 214 35.76 -10.72 41.94
C GLY A 214 34.27 -10.80 42.27
N GLY A 215 33.89 -10.30 43.46
CA GLY A 215 32.49 -10.27 43.89
C GLY A 215 31.60 -9.41 43.01
N GLU A 216 30.67 -10.06 42.31
CA GLU A 216 29.57 -9.41 41.59
C GLU A 216 28.24 -9.79 42.23
N GLN A 217 27.40 -8.77 42.40
CA GLN A 217 26.10 -8.81 43.05
C GLN A 217 25.22 -9.94 42.51
N GLU A 218 24.62 -10.70 43.44
CA GLU A 218 23.52 -11.62 43.17
C GLU A 218 22.47 -10.91 42.30
N ALA A 219 22.46 -11.23 41.01
CA ALA A 219 21.32 -10.97 40.15
C ALA A 219 20.16 -11.76 40.73
N ALA A 220 19.19 -11.05 41.32
CA ALA A 220 17.93 -11.65 41.72
C ALA A 220 17.36 -12.38 40.51
N GLY A 221 17.18 -13.69 40.64
CA GLY A 221 16.65 -14.55 39.59
C GLY A 221 15.32 -14.03 39.03
N PRO A 222 14.91 -14.50 37.84
CA PRO A 222 13.68 -14.08 37.22
C PRO A 222 12.52 -14.21 38.23
N PRO A 223 11.67 -13.18 38.36
CA PRO A 223 10.55 -13.26 39.29
C PRO A 223 9.73 -14.50 38.96
N PRO A 224 9.21 -15.22 39.98
CA PRO A 224 8.48 -16.45 39.75
C PRO A 224 7.37 -16.22 38.72
N GLY A 225 7.31 -17.13 37.74
CA GLY A 225 6.31 -17.09 36.68
C GLY A 225 4.90 -17.01 37.26
N VAL A 226 4.07 -16.14 36.68
CA VAL A 226 2.66 -16.05 37.05
C VAL A 226 1.87 -17.12 36.34
N ASP A 227 0.92 -17.72 37.06
CA ASP A 227 -0.06 -18.64 36.50
C ASP A 227 -0.73 -18.05 35.24
N PRO A 228 -0.89 -18.80 34.14
CA PRO A 228 -1.42 -18.30 32.88
C PRO A 228 -2.84 -17.74 33.00
N VAL A 229 -3.69 -18.33 33.83
CA VAL A 229 -5.06 -17.85 34.08
C VAL A 229 -5.00 -16.53 34.85
N ALA A 230 -4.09 -16.42 35.82
CA ALA A 230 -3.85 -15.17 36.53
C ALA A 230 -3.23 -14.09 35.64
N ALA A 231 -2.36 -14.45 34.68
CA ALA A 231 -1.77 -13.53 33.71
C ALA A 231 -2.80 -13.03 32.68
N TRP A 232 -3.68 -13.91 32.20
CA TRP A 232 -4.75 -13.56 31.26
C TRP A 232 -5.90 -12.79 31.93
N ALA A 233 -6.13 -13.02 33.22
CA ALA A 233 -7.05 -12.23 34.02
C ALA A 233 -6.49 -10.84 34.38
N ARG A 234 -5.22 -10.55 34.10
CA ARG A 234 -4.68 -9.19 34.25
C ARG A 234 -5.33 -8.29 33.22
N THR A 235 -5.79 -7.13 33.69
CA THR A 235 -6.21 -6.07 32.78
C THR A 235 -5.02 -5.69 31.91
N ALA A 236 -5.15 -5.87 30.60
CA ALA A 236 -4.12 -5.53 29.63
C ALA A 236 -3.70 -4.07 29.85
N VAL A 237 -2.41 -3.88 30.15
CA VAL A 237 -1.84 -2.54 30.19
C VAL A 237 -1.69 -2.10 28.73
N PRO A 238 -2.24 -0.96 28.32
CA PRO A 238 -2.08 -0.49 26.95
C PRO A 238 -0.59 -0.36 26.61
N LEU A 239 -0.23 -0.78 25.38
CA LEU A 239 1.12 -0.60 24.86
C LEU A 239 1.56 0.86 25.02
N PRO A 240 2.85 1.11 25.30
CA PRO A 240 3.37 2.47 25.29
C PRO A 240 3.12 3.06 23.90
N ALA A 241 2.53 4.27 23.87
CA ALA A 241 2.28 4.96 22.62
C ALA A 241 3.61 5.17 21.88
N PRO A 242 3.61 5.09 20.53
CA PRO A 242 4.79 5.46 19.75
C PRO A 242 5.25 6.87 20.13
N PRO A 243 6.56 7.15 20.06
CA PRO A 243 7.09 8.45 20.44
C PRO A 243 6.35 9.55 19.64
N PRO A 244 5.84 10.59 20.33
CA PRO A 244 5.07 11.62 19.65
C PRO A 244 5.95 12.36 18.66
N LEU A 245 5.37 12.73 17.52
CA LEU A 245 6.05 13.62 16.58
C LEU A 245 6.46 14.91 17.30
N PRO A 246 7.67 15.45 17.04
CA PRO A 246 8.09 16.70 17.65
C PRO A 246 7.07 17.81 17.34
N PRO A 247 6.84 18.72 18.30
CA PRO A 247 5.98 19.87 18.05
C PRO A 247 6.59 20.71 16.91
N LEU A 248 5.74 21.42 16.17
CA LEU A 248 6.23 22.40 15.21
C LEU A 248 7.06 23.45 15.96
N PRO A 249 8.24 23.84 15.42
CA PRO A 249 9.03 24.88 16.03
C PRO A 249 8.19 26.17 16.14
N PRO A 250 8.31 26.91 17.25
CA PRO A 250 7.64 28.20 17.37
C PRO A 250 8.09 29.11 16.24
N LEU A 251 7.16 29.91 15.72
CA LEU A 251 7.51 30.99 14.80
C LEU A 251 8.61 31.85 15.43
N PRO A 252 9.68 32.18 14.69
CA PRO A 252 10.68 33.13 15.20
C PRO A 252 9.95 34.42 15.57
N ALA A 253 10.08 34.86 16.82
CA ALA A 253 9.44 36.08 17.28
C ALA A 253 9.92 37.26 16.44
N GLY A 254 8.97 37.88 15.73
CA GLY A 254 9.11 39.02 14.82
C GLY A 254 10.53 39.54 14.67
N ALA A 255 11.19 39.17 13.58
CA ALA A 255 12.33 39.95 13.11
C ALA A 255 11.83 41.39 12.93
N GLY A 256 12.54 42.38 13.50
CA GLY A 256 12.20 43.79 13.35
C GLY A 256 12.11 44.23 11.87
N GLU A 257 11.80 45.51 11.64
CA GLU A 257 11.59 46.07 10.29
C GLU A 257 12.54 45.46 9.23
N PRO A 258 11.99 44.91 8.14
CA PRO A 258 12.78 44.11 7.21
C PRO A 258 13.87 44.94 6.56
N VAL A 259 15.12 44.54 6.79
CA VAL A 259 16.33 45.20 6.25
C VAL A 259 16.42 45.11 4.71
N THR A 260 15.66 44.20 4.10
CA THR A 260 15.79 43.82 2.68
C THR A 260 14.59 44.19 1.80
N GLY A 261 13.57 44.88 2.33
CA GLY A 261 12.34 45.20 1.59
C GLY A 261 11.45 43.99 1.28
N ILE A 262 11.83 42.78 1.73
CA ILE A 262 10.96 41.60 1.77
C ILE A 262 10.22 41.67 3.10
N GLU A 263 8.89 41.82 3.07
CA GLU A 263 8.05 41.79 4.27
C GLU A 263 8.38 40.56 5.14
N ALA A 264 8.40 40.69 6.47
CA ALA A 264 8.78 39.59 7.39
C ALA A 264 7.80 38.39 7.33
N ASP A 265 6.54 38.68 6.98
CA ASP A 265 5.43 37.74 6.89
C ASP A 265 5.68 36.58 5.88
N PRO A 266 6.15 36.84 4.63
CA PRO A 266 6.60 35.78 3.71
C PRO A 266 7.64 34.79 4.26
N LEU A 267 8.62 35.25 5.05
CA LEU A 267 9.68 34.38 5.56
C LEU A 267 9.16 33.49 6.69
N GLU A 268 8.36 34.04 7.60
CA GLU A 268 7.71 33.29 8.68
C GLU A 268 6.83 32.18 8.11
N GLN A 269 6.03 32.48 7.08
CA GLN A 269 5.18 31.49 6.42
C GLN A 269 5.97 30.41 5.68
N LEU A 270 7.10 30.75 5.04
CA LEU A 270 8.00 29.76 4.43
C LEU A 270 8.59 28.81 5.48
N VAL A 271 9.02 29.34 6.63
CA VAL A 271 9.55 28.55 7.75
C VAL A 271 8.46 27.62 8.31
N THR A 272 7.24 28.12 8.52
CA THR A 272 6.11 27.28 8.96
C THR A 272 5.79 26.19 7.94
N GLY A 273 5.70 26.54 6.65
CA GLY A 273 5.44 25.58 5.58
C GLY A 273 6.50 24.49 5.50
N ALA A 274 7.78 24.85 5.62
CA ALA A 274 8.89 23.91 5.64
C ALA A 274 8.81 22.96 6.85
N ALA A 275 8.50 23.50 8.05
CA ALA A 275 8.37 22.70 9.26
C ALA A 275 7.20 21.70 9.18
N VAL A 276 6.04 22.12 8.65
CA VAL A 276 4.88 21.24 8.43
C VAL A 276 5.23 20.12 7.46
N ARG A 277 5.93 20.44 6.36
CA ARG A 277 6.35 19.44 5.38
C ARG A 277 7.37 18.45 5.94
N ALA A 278 8.37 18.94 6.68
CA ALA A 278 9.37 18.09 7.32
C ALA A 278 8.72 17.13 8.33
N ARG A 279 7.73 17.61 9.09
CA ARG A 279 6.95 16.78 10.01
C ARG A 279 6.12 15.71 9.29
N GLY A 280 5.53 16.03 8.13
CA GLY A 280 4.83 15.06 7.29
C GLY A 280 5.75 13.98 6.73
N LEU A 281 6.95 14.36 6.26
CA LEU A 281 7.98 13.41 5.80
C LEU A 281 8.46 12.49 6.95
N LEU A 282 8.65 13.04 8.15
CA LEU A 282 9.00 12.25 9.33
C LEU A 282 7.88 11.27 9.71
N ALA A 283 6.62 11.68 9.65
CA ALA A 283 5.48 10.80 9.94
C ALA A 283 5.40 9.62 8.97
N TYR A 284 5.65 9.86 7.68
CA TYR A 284 5.74 8.81 6.67
C TYR A 284 6.94 7.87 6.91
N ALA A 285 8.12 8.42 7.20
CA ALA A 285 9.31 7.61 7.49
C ALA A 285 9.15 6.71 8.73
N LEU A 286 8.28 7.10 9.67
CA LEU A 286 7.92 6.34 10.86
C LEU A 286 6.71 5.40 10.66
N GLY A 287 6.19 5.28 9.43
CA GLY A 287 5.02 4.44 9.13
C GLY A 287 3.70 4.93 9.74
N LEU A 288 3.65 6.17 10.23
CA LEU A 288 2.45 6.73 10.87
C LEU A 288 1.42 7.25 9.87
N THR A 289 1.85 7.55 8.64
CA THR A 289 1.00 8.09 7.57
C THR A 289 1.38 7.49 6.22
N ALA A 290 0.47 7.57 5.24
CA ALA A 290 0.79 7.32 3.83
C ALA A 290 1.81 8.35 3.28
N GLU A 291 2.31 8.10 2.06
CA GLU A 291 3.29 8.96 1.39
C GLU A 291 2.83 10.42 1.37
N PRO A 292 3.69 11.39 1.75
CA PRO A 292 3.30 12.79 1.80
C PRO A 292 3.09 13.33 0.39
N ALA A 293 2.09 14.20 0.24
CA ALA A 293 1.76 14.81 -1.04
C ALA A 293 2.96 15.53 -1.68
N PRO A 294 3.06 15.52 -3.02
CA PRO A 294 4.10 16.24 -3.74
C PRO A 294 4.07 17.74 -3.40
N PRO A 295 5.20 18.45 -3.56
CA PRO A 295 5.23 19.89 -3.36
C PRO A 295 4.23 20.59 -4.28
N LEU A 296 3.56 21.61 -3.75
CA LEU A 296 2.62 22.42 -4.52
C LEU A 296 3.33 23.11 -5.68
N ASP A 297 2.68 23.14 -6.83
CA ASP A 297 3.12 24.00 -7.93
C ASP A 297 2.86 25.48 -7.60
N VAL A 298 3.40 26.38 -8.43
CA VAL A 298 3.28 27.83 -8.22
C VAL A 298 1.82 28.28 -8.14
N TRP A 299 0.94 27.67 -8.91
CA TRP A 299 -0.46 28.03 -8.94
C TRP A 299 -1.20 27.53 -7.69
N GLN A 300 -1.02 26.26 -7.34
CA GLN A 300 -1.56 25.68 -6.11
C GLN A 300 -1.09 26.45 -4.87
N ASP A 301 0.18 26.87 -4.85
CA ASP A 301 0.72 27.68 -3.76
C ASP A 301 0.12 29.09 -3.72
N THR A 302 -0.09 29.71 -4.89
CA THR A 302 -0.80 30.99 -5.02
C THR A 302 -2.22 30.91 -4.46
N VAL A 303 -2.94 29.83 -4.79
CA VAL A 303 -4.31 29.58 -4.30
C VAL A 303 -4.31 29.34 -2.79
N ARG A 304 -3.37 28.53 -2.28
CA ARG A 304 -3.18 28.29 -0.85
C ARG A 304 -2.99 29.61 -0.10
N ILE A 305 -2.07 30.45 -0.57
CA ILE A 305 -1.79 31.76 0.05
C ILE A 305 -3.06 32.61 0.01
N ALA A 306 -3.72 32.74 -1.13
CA ALA A 306 -4.95 33.52 -1.24
C ALA A 306 -6.08 33.00 -0.31
N ALA A 307 -6.11 31.70 -0.01
CA ALA A 307 -7.10 31.06 0.85
C ALA A 307 -6.81 31.21 2.35
N THR A 308 -5.54 31.21 2.75
CA THR A 308 -5.13 31.10 4.17
C THR A 308 -4.49 32.35 4.75
N HIS A 309 -4.08 33.30 3.92
CA HIS A 309 -3.32 34.46 4.38
C HIS A 309 -4.18 35.42 5.22
N PRO A 310 -3.72 35.84 6.42
CA PRO A 310 -4.51 36.68 7.32
C PRO A 310 -4.67 38.13 6.84
N ASP A 311 -3.66 38.71 6.18
CA ASP A 311 -3.75 40.07 5.62
C ASP A 311 -4.54 40.05 4.28
N PRO A 312 -5.70 40.74 4.17
CA PRO A 312 -6.50 40.80 2.94
C PRO A 312 -5.84 41.55 1.78
N ARG A 313 -4.77 42.31 2.02
CA ARG A 313 -3.99 42.97 0.95
C ARG A 313 -3.21 41.97 0.11
N VAL A 314 -2.78 40.84 0.69
CA VAL A 314 -2.05 39.80 -0.03
C VAL A 314 -2.90 39.14 -1.12
N PRO A 315 -4.10 38.60 -0.85
CA PRO A 315 -4.96 38.07 -1.91
C PRO A 315 -5.34 39.16 -2.93
N ALA A 316 -5.45 40.44 -2.54
CA ALA A 316 -5.66 41.53 -3.49
C ALA A 316 -4.49 41.69 -4.47
N ARG A 317 -3.25 41.72 -3.98
CA ARG A 317 -2.05 41.73 -4.85
C ARG A 317 -1.99 40.50 -5.76
N LEU A 318 -2.31 39.32 -5.22
CA LEU A 318 -2.30 38.08 -6.00
C LEU A 318 -3.34 38.09 -7.13
N ARG A 319 -4.54 38.67 -6.93
CA ARG A 319 -5.51 38.84 -8.03
C ARG A 319 -4.94 39.67 -9.18
N GLU A 320 -4.17 40.70 -8.87
CA GLU A 320 -3.55 41.57 -9.88
C GLU A 320 -2.35 40.90 -10.57
N SER A 321 -1.60 40.05 -9.87
CA SER A 321 -0.32 39.50 -10.35
C SER A 321 -0.38 38.07 -10.88
N CYS A 322 -1.42 37.28 -10.57
CA CYS A 322 -1.48 35.85 -10.91
C CYS A 322 -1.68 35.55 -12.41
N GLY A 323 -2.02 36.56 -13.22
CA GLY A 323 -2.23 36.41 -14.66
C GLY A 323 -3.45 35.55 -15.03
N ARG A 324 -4.37 35.32 -14.08
CA ARG A 324 -5.62 34.57 -14.30
C ARG A 324 -6.82 35.49 -14.53
N PRO A 325 -7.86 35.00 -15.23
CA PRO A 325 -9.14 35.69 -15.34
C PRO A 325 -9.70 36.19 -14.00
N PRO A 326 -10.42 37.33 -13.99
CA PRO A 326 -11.08 37.83 -12.80
C PRO A 326 -12.01 36.76 -12.17
N GLY A 327 -11.92 36.60 -10.85
CA GLY A 327 -12.74 35.65 -10.09
C GLY A 327 -12.22 34.20 -10.06
N GLU A 328 -11.26 33.82 -10.92
CA GLU A 328 -10.69 32.46 -10.92
C GLU A 328 -9.94 32.16 -9.61
N LEU A 329 -9.12 33.11 -9.14
CA LEU A 329 -8.38 32.98 -7.89
C LEU A 329 -9.33 32.91 -6.68
N ASP A 330 -10.37 33.73 -6.64
CA ASP A 330 -11.33 33.73 -5.52
C ASP A 330 -12.10 32.41 -5.46
N ARG A 331 -12.45 31.83 -6.61
CA ARG A 331 -13.10 30.52 -6.71
C ARG A 331 -12.17 29.38 -6.31
N ALA A 332 -10.92 29.42 -6.79
CA ALA A 332 -9.90 28.45 -6.40
C ALA A 332 -9.61 28.52 -4.89
N ALA A 333 -9.52 29.73 -4.33
CA ALA A 333 -9.33 29.94 -2.89
C ALA A 333 -10.54 29.45 -2.07
N ALA A 334 -11.76 29.59 -2.59
CA ALA A 334 -12.96 29.00 -1.98
C ALA A 334 -12.90 27.47 -1.98
N ALA A 335 -12.47 26.86 -3.10
CA ALA A 335 -12.34 25.41 -3.21
C ALA A 335 -11.25 24.87 -2.28
N TRP A 336 -10.14 25.60 -2.15
CA TRP A 336 -9.09 25.29 -1.18
C TRP A 336 -9.58 25.40 0.26
N ARG A 337 -10.37 26.42 0.61
CA ARG A 337 -10.97 26.52 1.96
C ARG A 337 -11.93 25.36 2.24
N ALA A 338 -12.63 24.84 1.22
CA ALA A 338 -13.55 23.74 1.37
C ALA A 338 -12.85 22.39 1.61
N GLY A 339 -11.78 22.07 0.86
CA GLY A 339 -11.10 20.77 0.99
C GLY A 339 -9.64 20.73 0.56
N GLY A 340 -8.92 21.84 0.71
CA GLY A 340 -7.49 21.95 0.42
C GLY A 340 -7.13 21.62 -1.02
N VAL A 341 -6.06 20.84 -1.19
CA VAL A 341 -5.57 20.41 -2.52
C VAL A 341 -6.62 19.60 -3.27
N ALA A 342 -7.33 18.68 -2.59
CA ALA A 342 -8.37 17.88 -3.21
C ALA A 342 -9.56 18.73 -3.67
N GLY A 343 -9.94 19.74 -2.88
CA GLY A 343 -10.96 20.72 -3.26
C GLY A 343 -10.58 21.50 -4.52
N LEU A 344 -9.32 21.94 -4.63
CA LEU A 344 -8.80 22.60 -5.83
C LEU A 344 -8.77 21.65 -7.03
N GLU A 345 -8.35 20.40 -6.85
CA GLU A 345 -8.32 19.41 -7.93
C GLU A 345 -9.73 19.16 -8.49
N VAL A 346 -10.72 19.02 -7.61
CA VAL A 346 -12.15 18.84 -7.98
C VAL A 346 -12.72 20.07 -8.70
N LEU A 347 -12.20 21.27 -8.43
CA LEU A 347 -12.59 22.46 -9.17
C LEU A 347 -12.09 22.42 -10.62
N GLU A 348 -10.84 21.99 -10.82
CA GLU A 348 -10.08 22.18 -12.05
C GLU A 348 -10.08 20.98 -13.00
N ARG A 349 -10.25 19.77 -12.48
CA ARG A 349 -10.12 18.53 -13.25
C ARG A 349 -11.38 17.67 -13.12
N THR A 350 -11.84 17.19 -14.26
CA THR A 350 -12.82 16.11 -14.33
C THR A 350 -12.12 14.77 -14.45
N TRP A 351 -12.76 13.72 -13.96
CA TRP A 351 -12.32 12.34 -14.12
C TRP A 351 -13.53 11.42 -14.14
N SER A 352 -13.43 10.27 -14.81
CA SER A 352 -14.55 9.33 -14.93
C SER A 352 -14.46 8.26 -13.83
N PRO A 353 -15.40 8.24 -12.84
CA PRO A 353 -15.44 7.19 -11.82
C PRO A 353 -15.75 5.82 -12.41
N SER A 354 -15.35 4.76 -11.72
CA SER A 354 -15.72 3.39 -12.11
C SER A 354 -17.24 3.21 -12.09
N ALA A 355 -17.74 2.25 -12.88
CA ALA A 355 -19.17 1.93 -12.92
C ALA A 355 -19.71 1.55 -11.53
N GLN A 356 -18.88 0.93 -10.68
CA GLN A 356 -19.23 0.57 -9.31
C GLN A 356 -19.35 1.80 -8.39
N GLU A 357 -18.40 2.73 -8.45
CA GLU A 357 -18.45 3.98 -7.68
C GLU A 357 -19.67 4.82 -8.07
N ALA A 358 -19.92 4.93 -9.38
CA ALA A 358 -21.10 5.63 -9.88
C ALA A 358 -22.41 4.95 -9.42
N ALA A 359 -22.48 3.61 -9.45
CA ALA A 359 -23.67 2.87 -9.00
C ALA A 359 -23.91 3.01 -7.49
N ARG A 360 -22.86 2.91 -6.66
CA ARG A 360 -22.95 3.11 -5.20
C ARG A 360 -23.42 4.51 -4.84
N ALA A 361 -22.85 5.52 -5.50
CA ALA A 361 -23.27 6.90 -5.31
C ALA A 361 -24.76 7.10 -5.67
N ARG A 362 -25.24 6.42 -6.73
CA ARG A 362 -26.64 6.56 -7.18
C ARG A 362 -27.56 5.93 -6.15
N ALA A 363 -27.19 4.74 -5.67
CA ALA A 363 -27.90 4.07 -4.61
C ALA A 363 -27.96 4.91 -3.32
N ALA A 364 -26.87 5.57 -2.93
CA ALA A 364 -26.82 6.44 -1.75
C ALA A 364 -27.78 7.64 -1.87
N VAL A 365 -27.74 8.35 -3.01
CA VAL A 365 -28.67 9.46 -3.28
C VAL A 365 -30.12 8.98 -3.31
N THR A 366 -30.41 7.84 -3.95
CA THR A 366 -31.77 7.28 -4.00
C THR A 366 -32.25 6.78 -2.64
N ALA A 367 -31.38 6.21 -1.81
CA ALA A 367 -31.77 5.69 -0.50
C ALA A 367 -32.08 6.80 0.51
N GLY A 368 -31.43 7.96 0.38
CA GLY A 368 -31.64 9.11 1.27
C GLY A 368 -32.87 9.96 0.94
N TRP A 369 -33.60 9.67 -0.15
CA TRP A 369 -34.67 10.53 -0.67
C TRP A 369 -35.86 9.73 -1.21
N GLU A 370 -37.08 10.19 -0.91
CA GLU A 370 -38.27 9.58 -1.51
C GLU A 370 -38.30 9.81 -3.03
N ALA A 371 -38.69 8.78 -3.78
CA ALA A 371 -38.56 8.71 -5.24
C ALA A 371 -39.29 9.83 -6.02
N ASP A 372 -40.21 10.55 -5.39
CA ASP A 372 -40.98 11.65 -5.98
C ASP A 372 -40.39 13.06 -5.71
N GLU A 373 -39.33 13.19 -4.91
CA GLU A 373 -38.82 14.51 -4.50
C GLU A 373 -37.52 14.96 -5.20
N LEU A 374 -36.73 14.04 -5.76
CA LEU A 374 -35.46 14.36 -6.44
C LEU A 374 -35.53 14.07 -7.94
N PRO A 375 -35.42 15.09 -8.82
CA PRO A 375 -35.21 14.84 -10.24
C PRO A 375 -33.86 14.15 -10.46
N ALA A 376 -33.83 13.18 -11.39
CA ALA A 376 -32.60 12.46 -11.73
C ALA A 376 -31.49 13.44 -12.15
N PRO A 377 -30.27 13.34 -11.58
CA PRO A 377 -29.19 14.25 -11.92
C PRO A 377 -28.69 14.02 -13.35
N GLU A 378 -28.27 15.10 -14.00
CA GLU A 378 -27.42 14.99 -15.18
C GLU A 378 -26.00 14.65 -14.74
N VAL A 379 -25.56 13.43 -15.02
CA VAL A 379 -24.23 12.93 -14.65
C VAL A 379 -23.29 13.04 -15.84
N ARG A 380 -22.18 13.75 -15.65
CA ARG A 380 -21.03 13.78 -16.59
C ARG A 380 -19.75 13.61 -15.78
N ASP A 381 -18.99 12.56 -16.08
CA ASP A 381 -17.78 12.23 -15.33
C ASP A 381 -18.06 12.15 -13.82
N ASN A 382 -17.26 12.84 -13.01
CA ASN A 382 -17.41 12.98 -11.57
C ASN A 382 -18.40 14.09 -11.16
N HIS A 383 -19.11 14.74 -12.10
CA HIS A 383 -20.03 15.84 -11.83
C HIS A 383 -21.49 15.42 -11.96
N TRP A 384 -22.27 15.70 -10.91
CA TRP A 384 -23.66 15.34 -10.80
C TRP A 384 -24.47 16.62 -10.65
N THR A 385 -25.19 16.99 -11.70
CA THR A 385 -25.83 18.30 -11.80
C THR A 385 -27.33 18.17 -11.60
N PHE A 386 -27.84 18.91 -10.62
CA PHE A 386 -29.26 19.06 -10.32
C PHE A 386 -29.71 20.45 -10.79
N ALA A 387 -29.86 20.60 -12.11
CA ALA A 387 -30.11 21.90 -12.75
C ALA A 387 -31.35 22.63 -12.20
N ALA A 388 -32.42 21.89 -11.89
CA ALA A 388 -33.65 22.45 -11.32
C ALA A 388 -33.45 23.11 -9.95
N ARG A 389 -32.38 22.76 -9.23
CA ARG A 389 -32.05 23.29 -7.89
C ARG A 389 -30.78 24.16 -7.89
N GLY A 390 -30.12 24.35 -9.04
CA GLY A 390 -28.87 25.10 -9.13
C GLY A 390 -27.74 24.51 -8.26
N VAL A 391 -27.70 23.18 -8.13
CA VAL A 391 -26.76 22.44 -7.28
C VAL A 391 -25.96 21.43 -8.12
N GLN A 392 -24.69 21.29 -7.82
CA GLN A 392 -23.81 20.27 -8.41
C GLN A 392 -23.00 19.59 -7.32
N LEU A 393 -22.95 18.26 -7.34
CA LEU A 393 -22.03 17.48 -6.52
C LEU A 393 -20.86 17.04 -7.38
N ARG A 394 -19.65 17.07 -6.81
CA ARG A 394 -18.46 16.58 -7.51
C ARG A 394 -17.73 15.55 -6.67
N LEU A 395 -17.46 14.38 -7.24
CA LEU A 395 -16.70 13.33 -6.58
C LEU A 395 -15.19 13.59 -6.73
N GLY A 396 -14.49 13.68 -5.60
CA GLY A 396 -13.03 13.74 -5.54
C GLY A 396 -12.39 12.35 -5.60
N ARG A 397 -11.12 12.31 -5.99
CA ARG A 397 -10.29 11.07 -5.96
C ARG A 397 -10.00 10.59 -4.53
N ASP A 398 -10.24 11.46 -3.55
CA ASP A 398 -10.24 11.16 -2.12
C ASP A 398 -11.52 10.44 -1.66
N GLY A 399 -12.45 10.15 -2.57
CA GLY A 399 -13.72 9.48 -2.27
C GLY A 399 -14.77 10.37 -1.61
N ARG A 400 -14.54 11.69 -1.52
CA ARG A 400 -15.48 12.63 -0.92
C ARG A 400 -16.29 13.41 -1.96
N TRP A 401 -17.47 13.85 -1.57
CA TRP A 401 -18.41 14.62 -2.36
C TRP A 401 -18.32 16.10 -2.00
N TYR A 402 -18.03 16.90 -3.00
CA TYR A 402 -17.84 18.34 -2.88
C TYR A 402 -19.10 19.09 -3.32
N PRO A 403 -19.70 19.91 -2.44
CA PRO A 403 -20.88 20.71 -2.77
C PRO A 403 -20.55 21.92 -3.64
N TYR A 404 -21.31 22.14 -4.71
CA TYR A 404 -21.26 23.34 -5.54
C TYR A 404 -22.66 23.93 -5.77
N ARG A 405 -22.74 25.26 -5.80
CA ARG A 405 -23.95 26.03 -6.13
C ARG A 405 -23.70 26.95 -7.32
N GLU A 406 -24.71 27.11 -8.17
CA GLU A 406 -24.64 28.00 -9.31
C GLU A 406 -24.91 29.44 -8.91
N GLU A 407 -23.95 30.33 -9.20
CA GLU A 407 -24.07 31.78 -9.03
C GLU A 407 -23.74 32.46 -10.36
N ALA A 408 -24.73 33.14 -10.95
CA ALA A 408 -24.58 33.86 -12.22
C ALA A 408 -23.94 33.03 -13.35
N GLY A 409 -24.32 31.75 -13.49
CA GLY A 409 -23.81 30.84 -14.52
C GLY A 409 -22.46 30.18 -14.19
N THR A 410 -21.95 30.37 -12.97
CA THR A 410 -20.68 29.79 -12.51
C THR A 410 -20.89 28.92 -11.27
N TRP A 411 -20.28 27.73 -11.24
CA TRP A 411 -20.33 26.85 -10.08
C TRP A 411 -19.31 27.28 -9.01
N TRP A 412 -19.79 27.55 -7.79
CA TRP A 412 -18.98 27.92 -6.62
C TRP A 412 -19.04 26.85 -5.54
N PRO A 413 -17.92 26.54 -4.87
CA PRO A 413 -17.90 25.66 -3.70
C PRO A 413 -18.84 26.19 -2.61
N ALA A 414 -19.69 25.32 -2.08
CA ALA A 414 -20.84 25.71 -1.26
C ALA A 414 -20.91 25.00 0.10
N GLY A 415 -19.81 24.44 0.61
CA GLY A 415 -19.77 23.74 1.89
C GLY A 415 -18.55 22.84 2.05
N ALA A 416 -18.53 22.09 3.15
CA ALA A 416 -17.49 21.09 3.42
C ALA A 416 -17.75 19.80 2.62
N PRO A 417 -16.71 19.03 2.27
CA PRO A 417 -16.89 17.76 1.60
C PRO A 417 -17.34 16.66 2.57
N HIS A 418 -18.24 15.78 2.11
CA HIS A 418 -18.75 14.64 2.89
C HIS A 418 -18.46 13.30 2.23
N SER A 419 -18.54 12.21 2.98
CA SER A 419 -18.42 10.85 2.43
C SER A 419 -19.69 10.36 1.73
N ASP A 420 -20.86 10.84 2.17
CA ASP A 420 -22.16 10.45 1.61
C ASP A 420 -22.71 11.57 0.69
N PRO A 421 -23.01 11.30 -0.60
CA PRO A 421 -23.59 12.30 -1.49
C PRO A 421 -25.00 12.75 -1.06
N ALA A 422 -25.75 11.94 -0.30
CA ALA A 422 -27.08 12.30 0.20
C ALA A 422 -27.00 13.43 1.24
N ASP A 423 -26.01 13.36 2.15
CA ASP A 423 -25.76 14.39 3.17
C ASP A 423 -25.41 15.73 2.52
N VAL A 424 -24.56 15.71 1.49
CA VAL A 424 -24.20 16.93 0.73
C VAL A 424 -25.43 17.56 0.08
N LEU A 425 -26.32 16.75 -0.48
CA LEU A 425 -27.55 17.27 -1.09
C LEU A 425 -28.47 17.87 -0.05
N ALA A 426 -28.68 17.20 1.09
CA ALA A 426 -29.53 17.70 2.17
C ALA A 426 -29.03 19.05 2.69
N GLU A 427 -27.72 19.21 2.91
CA GLU A 427 -27.13 20.49 3.31
C GLU A 427 -27.33 21.59 2.27
N LEU A 428 -27.22 21.25 0.99
CA LEU A 428 -27.36 22.22 -0.10
C LEU A 428 -28.79 22.64 -0.41
N THR A 429 -29.78 21.79 -0.13
CA THR A 429 -31.20 22.09 -0.42
C THR A 429 -31.93 22.71 0.77
N GLY A 430 -31.28 22.73 1.95
CA GLY A 430 -31.98 22.93 3.22
C GLY A 430 -32.75 21.66 3.56
N GLY A 431 -32.49 21.10 4.74
CA GLY A 431 -33.10 19.85 5.20
C GLY A 431 -34.63 19.89 5.23
#